data_AF-A0A2T7A7X9-F1
#
_entry.id   AF-A0A2T7A7X9-F1
#
_cell.length_a   1.000
_cell.length_b   1.000
_cell.length_c   1.000
_cell.angle_alpha   90.00
_cell.angle_beta   90.00
_cell.angle_gamma   90.00
#
_symmetry.space_group_name_H-M   'P 1'
#
loop_
_entity.id
_entity.type
_entity.pdbx_description
1 polymer ?
#
loop_
_entity_poly.entity_id
_entity_poly.type
_entity_poly.pdbx_seq_one_letter_code
_entity_poly.pdbx_strand_id
1 'polypeptide(L)'
;MHRFLSGEISRRRNWLADLPPVTDSDTTTNFAGGEDDDGDEIIKFYTNQSSDHRDRTLSSLLSSTNWELECSHDYIQTLFPLPEPSPYNPLAPTIDQATAAAFRSSSALRLTLRSSLLRMLSFYGFDTAVNASGELVISRGNGWSSRSAFWRKRFNHNHLRITRIIRCLRVLGCEEDARKFYRAMSRSEGVGGRSLMYWRRALRRGLEVLPEDEDEDGVGDVERSDGGGDDREEEGEKEGQGEEKA
;
A
#
# COMPACT_ATOMS: atom_id res chain seq x y z
N MET A 1 5.32 25.65 -18.32
CA MET A 1 6.22 24.58 -18.79
C MET A 1 5.77 23.15 -18.37
N HIS A 2 4.48 22.89 -18.10
CA HIS A 2 4.03 21.57 -17.60
C HIS A 2 3.48 20.58 -18.65
N ARG A 3 3.27 21.00 -19.91
CA ARG A 3 2.62 20.16 -20.94
C ARG A 3 3.51 19.10 -21.60
N PHE A 4 4.83 19.21 -21.50
CA PHE A 4 5.75 18.29 -22.19
C PHE A 4 6.13 17.06 -21.35
N LEU A 5 6.06 17.13 -20.02
CA LEU A 5 6.43 16.01 -19.14
C LEU A 5 5.31 14.96 -18.98
N SER A 6 4.03 15.35 -19.07
CA SER A 6 2.93 14.37 -18.87
C SER A 6 2.79 13.38 -20.04
N GLY A 7 3.06 13.83 -21.28
CA GLY A 7 2.96 12.98 -22.46
C GLY A 7 4.02 11.87 -22.54
N GLU A 8 5.21 12.11 -22.01
CA GLU A 8 6.31 11.14 -22.00
C GLU A 8 6.17 10.14 -20.84
N ILE A 9 5.65 10.59 -19.69
CA ILE A 9 5.29 9.74 -18.54
C ILE A 9 4.12 8.81 -18.88
N SER A 10 3.13 9.30 -19.64
CA SER A 10 1.97 8.52 -20.10
C SER A 10 2.37 7.39 -21.08
N ARG A 11 3.34 7.63 -21.98
CA ARG A 11 3.86 6.57 -22.89
C ARG A 11 4.61 5.45 -22.18
N ARG A 12 5.31 5.74 -21.07
CA ARG A 12 6.10 4.73 -20.31
C ARG A 12 5.24 3.69 -19.57
N ARG A 13 3.94 3.93 -19.41
CA ARG A 13 3.02 3.07 -18.64
C ARG A 13 2.00 2.33 -19.49
N ASN A 14 2.02 2.51 -20.81
CA ASN A 14 1.00 1.94 -21.69
C ASN A 14 0.92 0.40 -21.59
N TRP A 15 2.04 -0.26 -21.31
CA TRP A 15 2.09 -1.72 -21.13
C TRP A 15 1.26 -2.23 -19.94
N LEU A 16 0.92 -1.36 -18.98
CA LEU A 16 0.06 -1.73 -17.84
C LEU A 16 -1.40 -1.96 -18.24
N ALA A 17 -1.85 -1.38 -19.35
CA ALA A 17 -3.18 -1.63 -19.91
C ALA A 17 -3.27 -3.03 -20.56
N ASP A 18 -2.14 -3.54 -21.05
CA ASP A 18 -2.02 -4.78 -21.82
C ASP A 18 -1.33 -5.91 -21.02
N LEU A 19 -1.49 -5.92 -19.69
CA LEU A 19 -0.93 -6.98 -18.86
C LEU A 19 -1.45 -8.37 -19.28
N PRO A 20 -0.56 -9.38 -19.36
CA PRO A 20 -0.99 -10.74 -19.70
C PRO A 20 -1.96 -11.26 -18.62
N PRO A 21 -2.92 -12.15 -18.94
CA PRO A 21 -3.85 -12.71 -17.96
C PRO A 21 -3.13 -13.51 -16.86
N VAL A 22 -3.80 -13.72 -15.71
CA VAL A 22 -3.21 -14.55 -14.64
C VAL A 22 -3.34 -15.99 -15.07
N THR A 23 -2.23 -16.73 -15.07
CA THR A 23 -2.22 -18.16 -15.33
C THR A 23 -1.45 -18.90 -14.23
N ASP A 24 -1.74 -20.19 -14.07
CA ASP A 24 -0.96 -21.11 -13.22
C ASP A 24 -0.06 -22.00 -14.10
N SER A 25 0.41 -21.45 -15.22
CA SER A 25 1.32 -22.17 -16.10
C SER A 25 2.69 -22.21 -15.45
N ASP A 26 2.99 -23.30 -14.74
CA ASP A 26 4.35 -23.66 -14.28
C ASP A 26 5.26 -24.01 -15.48
N THR A 27 5.17 -23.25 -16.57
CA THR A 27 6.17 -23.31 -17.61
C THR A 27 7.38 -22.61 -17.03
N THR A 28 8.32 -23.42 -16.52
CA THR A 28 9.71 -23.05 -16.40
C THR A 28 10.13 -22.50 -17.76
N THR A 29 10.01 -21.18 -17.94
CA THR A 29 10.67 -20.50 -19.04
C THR A 29 12.14 -20.68 -18.77
N ASN A 30 12.72 -21.70 -19.42
CA ASN A 30 14.15 -21.73 -19.69
C ASN A 30 14.47 -20.41 -20.38
N PHE A 31 14.96 -19.44 -19.59
CA PHE A 31 15.66 -18.29 -20.12
C PHE A 31 16.94 -18.85 -20.75
N ALA A 32 16.84 -19.14 -22.05
CA ALA A 32 17.99 -19.53 -22.85
C ALA A 32 19.01 -18.37 -22.78
N GLY A 33 20.23 -18.71 -22.35
CA GLY A 33 21.28 -17.77 -21.99
C GLY A 33 21.64 -16.79 -23.10
N GLY A 34 21.64 -15.51 -22.72
CA GLY A 34 22.60 -14.53 -23.18
C GLY A 34 23.62 -14.31 -22.05
N GLU A 35 24.88 -14.14 -22.41
CA GLU A 35 26.00 -13.95 -21.51
C GLU A 35 25.89 -12.62 -20.74
N ASP A 36 25.13 -12.61 -19.65
CA ASP A 36 25.20 -11.73 -18.48
C ASP A 36 24.21 -12.32 -17.45
N ASP A 37 24.73 -13.00 -16.41
CA ASP A 37 23.94 -13.66 -15.35
C ASP A 37 23.31 -12.62 -14.39
N ASP A 38 22.45 -11.76 -14.93
CA ASP A 38 21.76 -10.69 -14.19
C ASP A 38 20.24 -10.91 -14.21
N GLY A 39 19.79 -11.96 -13.53
CA GLY A 39 18.37 -12.23 -13.34
C GLY A 39 17.62 -11.05 -12.68
N ASP A 40 16.32 -10.93 -12.95
CA ASP A 40 15.46 -9.87 -12.40
C ASP A 40 15.58 -9.76 -10.86
N GLU A 41 16.02 -8.60 -10.37
CA GLU A 41 16.27 -8.35 -8.94
C GLU A 41 15.03 -8.52 -8.06
N ILE A 42 13.83 -8.23 -8.58
CA ILE A 42 12.59 -8.48 -7.85
C ILE A 42 12.39 -9.99 -7.74
N ILE A 43 12.56 -10.74 -8.82
CA ILE A 43 12.42 -12.21 -8.78
C ILE A 43 13.46 -12.83 -7.85
N LYS A 44 14.72 -12.41 -7.92
CA LYS A 44 15.79 -12.84 -7.01
C LYS A 44 15.42 -12.56 -5.55
N PHE A 45 14.91 -11.36 -5.24
CA PHE A 45 14.50 -11.02 -3.87
C PHE A 45 13.34 -11.91 -3.38
N TYR A 46 12.30 -12.10 -4.19
CA TYR A 46 11.15 -12.94 -3.84
C TYR A 46 11.50 -14.43 -3.76
N THR A 47 12.58 -14.86 -4.41
CA THR A 47 13.09 -16.24 -4.31
C THR A 47 14.18 -16.40 -3.24
N ASN A 48 14.42 -15.37 -2.41
CA ASN A 48 15.50 -15.32 -1.41
C ASN A 48 16.92 -15.53 -1.99
N GLN A 49 17.13 -15.17 -3.26
CA GLN A 49 18.43 -15.21 -3.93
C GLN A 49 19.17 -13.85 -3.86
N SER A 50 18.46 -12.77 -3.53
CA SER A 50 19.04 -11.45 -3.24
C SER A 50 18.43 -10.81 -1.99
N SER A 51 18.98 -9.66 -1.60
CA SER A 51 18.57 -8.85 -0.45
C SER A 51 18.18 -7.44 -0.90
N ASP A 52 17.48 -6.72 -0.03
CA ASP A 52 17.28 -5.28 -0.23
C ASP A 52 18.58 -4.48 0.01
N HIS A 53 18.52 -3.16 -0.19
CA HIS A 53 19.68 -2.25 -0.04
C HIS A 53 20.21 -2.13 1.40
N ARG A 54 19.63 -2.85 2.37
CA ARG A 54 20.11 -2.99 3.75
C ARG A 54 20.47 -4.44 4.09
N ASP A 55 20.75 -5.25 3.08
CA ASP A 55 21.15 -6.66 3.19
C ASP A 55 20.08 -7.55 3.85
N ARG A 56 18.80 -7.14 3.82
CA ARG A 56 17.69 -7.94 4.35
C ARG A 56 17.11 -8.82 3.25
N THR A 57 17.10 -10.13 3.49
CA THR A 57 16.37 -11.08 2.65
C THR A 57 14.87 -10.99 2.89
N LEU A 58 14.06 -11.50 1.95
CA LEU A 58 12.62 -11.61 2.15
C LEU A 58 12.30 -12.38 3.44
N SER A 59 12.94 -13.53 3.68
CA SER A 59 12.69 -14.34 4.88
C SER A 59 12.97 -13.58 6.18
N SER A 60 14.02 -12.75 6.20
CA SER A 60 14.36 -11.87 7.34
C SER A 60 13.26 -10.83 7.58
N LEU A 61 12.76 -10.18 6.52
CA LEU A 61 11.68 -9.20 6.62
C LEU A 61 10.36 -9.83 7.08
N LEU A 62 10.03 -11.03 6.57
CA LEU A 62 8.83 -11.75 7.00
C LEU A 62 8.91 -12.23 8.45
N SER A 63 10.11 -12.39 9.00
CA SER A 63 10.32 -12.78 10.40
C SER A 63 10.49 -11.59 11.35
N SER A 64 10.63 -10.36 10.82
CA SER A 64 10.82 -9.15 11.60
C SER A 64 9.61 -8.88 12.50
N THR A 65 9.83 -8.27 13.65
CA THR A 65 8.79 -7.83 14.59
C THR A 65 8.06 -6.59 14.08
N ASN A 66 6.87 -6.30 14.63
CA ASN A 66 6.14 -5.08 14.27
C ASN A 66 6.90 -3.81 14.64
N TRP A 67 7.68 -3.84 15.72
CA TRP A 67 8.50 -2.71 16.15
C TRP A 67 9.60 -2.41 15.12
N GLU A 68 10.33 -3.43 14.67
CA GLU A 68 11.37 -3.26 13.65
C GLU A 68 10.83 -2.68 12.34
N LEU A 69 9.66 -3.15 11.89
CA LEU A 69 8.99 -2.63 10.70
C LEU A 69 8.39 -1.22 10.88
N GLU A 70 8.00 -0.82 12.09
CA GLU A 70 7.55 0.55 12.36
C GLU A 70 8.73 1.52 12.45
N CYS A 71 9.88 1.06 12.94
CA CYS A 71 11.11 1.87 13.02
C CYS A 71 11.86 1.97 11.67
N SER A 72 11.68 1.01 10.77
CA SER A 72 12.33 0.98 9.45
C SER A 72 11.32 1.21 8.33
N HIS A 73 11.52 2.23 7.49
CA HIS A 73 10.49 2.68 6.53
C HIS A 73 10.82 2.38 5.06
N ASP A 74 11.99 1.83 4.81
CA ASP A 74 12.61 1.68 3.48
C ASP A 74 12.45 0.27 2.87
N TYR A 75 12.00 -0.70 3.67
CA TYR A 75 11.73 -2.05 3.21
C TYR A 75 10.49 -2.11 2.30
N ILE A 76 9.51 -1.23 2.55
CA ILE A 76 8.19 -1.32 1.93
C ILE A 76 8.27 -1.13 0.42
N GLN A 77 9.28 -0.38 -0.05
CA GLN A 77 9.46 -0.15 -1.46
C GLN A 77 9.94 -1.39 -2.20
N THR A 78 10.81 -2.19 -1.59
CA THR A 78 11.31 -3.46 -2.13
C THR A 78 10.31 -4.60 -1.90
N LEU A 79 9.63 -4.62 -0.75
CA LEU A 79 8.66 -5.66 -0.39
C LEU A 79 7.35 -5.57 -1.19
N PHE A 80 7.02 -4.38 -1.69
CA PHE A 80 5.88 -4.14 -2.59
C PHE A 80 6.33 -3.18 -3.69
N PRO A 81 7.09 -3.63 -4.69
CA PRO A 81 7.60 -2.76 -5.74
C PRO A 81 6.44 -2.20 -6.58
N LEU A 82 6.70 -1.08 -7.25
CA LEU A 82 5.76 -0.46 -8.18
C LEU A 82 6.44 -0.31 -9.55
N PRO A 83 5.67 -0.17 -10.65
CA PRO A 83 6.23 0.22 -11.94
C PRO A 83 6.89 1.60 -11.91
N GLU A 84 6.47 2.43 -10.96
CA GLU A 84 6.99 3.78 -10.78
C GLU A 84 8.18 3.81 -9.80
N PRO A 85 9.26 4.52 -10.12
CA PRO A 85 10.35 4.75 -9.18
C PRO A 85 9.86 5.38 -7.88
N SER A 86 10.40 4.92 -6.75
CA SER A 86 10.03 5.49 -5.47
C SER A 86 10.72 6.83 -5.22
N PRO A 87 9.99 7.90 -4.86
CA PRO A 87 10.60 9.16 -4.46
C PRO A 87 11.28 9.08 -3.07
N TYR A 88 11.02 8.01 -2.30
CA TYR A 88 11.55 7.83 -0.94
C TYR A 88 12.74 6.88 -0.85
N ASN A 89 12.87 5.97 -1.81
CA ASN A 89 13.97 5.02 -1.88
C ASN A 89 14.36 4.83 -3.36
N PRO A 90 15.32 5.62 -3.88
CA PRO A 90 15.75 5.53 -5.27
C PRO A 90 16.42 4.19 -5.63
N LEU A 91 16.85 3.41 -4.64
CA LEU A 91 17.47 2.09 -4.83
C LEU A 91 16.42 0.96 -4.89
N ALA A 92 15.15 1.25 -4.61
CA ALA A 92 14.12 0.23 -4.70
C ALA A 92 13.87 -0.15 -6.17
N PRO A 93 13.84 -1.46 -6.48
CA PRO A 93 13.61 -1.92 -7.85
C PRO A 93 12.19 -1.56 -8.31
N THR A 94 12.04 -1.36 -9.62
CA THR A 94 10.75 -1.07 -10.26
C THR A 94 10.25 -2.25 -11.06
N ILE A 95 8.94 -2.49 -11.06
CA ILE A 95 8.32 -3.55 -11.85
C ILE A 95 8.36 -3.16 -13.32
N ASP A 96 8.94 -4.02 -14.16
CA ASP A 96 8.83 -3.90 -15.61
C ASP A 96 7.82 -4.92 -16.19
N GLN A 97 7.69 -4.91 -17.51
CA GLN A 97 6.77 -5.80 -18.21
C GLN A 97 7.12 -7.29 -18.02
N ALA A 98 8.41 -7.64 -17.97
CA ALA A 98 8.87 -9.00 -17.81
C ALA A 98 8.64 -9.48 -16.36
N THR A 99 8.96 -8.66 -15.36
CA THR A 99 8.65 -8.94 -13.95
C THR A 99 7.16 -9.18 -13.76
N ALA A 100 6.31 -8.28 -14.28
CA ALA A 100 4.87 -8.41 -14.14
C ALA A 100 4.34 -9.67 -14.83
N ALA A 101 4.82 -9.99 -16.03
CA ALA A 101 4.46 -11.22 -16.73
C ALA A 101 4.87 -12.47 -15.93
N ALA A 102 6.07 -12.50 -15.35
CA ALA A 102 6.56 -13.62 -14.54
C ALA A 102 5.70 -13.85 -13.28
N PHE A 103 5.34 -12.80 -12.55
CA PHE A 103 4.43 -12.93 -11.41
C PHE A 103 3.03 -13.40 -11.85
N ARG A 104 2.53 -12.90 -12.99
CA ARG A 104 1.20 -13.25 -13.50
C ARG A 104 1.11 -14.68 -14.04
N SER A 105 2.22 -15.31 -14.42
CA SER A 105 2.27 -16.73 -14.82
C SER A 105 2.68 -17.70 -13.71
N SER A 106 3.30 -17.22 -12.63
CA SER A 106 3.80 -18.08 -11.54
C SER A 106 2.95 -18.03 -10.28
N SER A 107 2.27 -19.14 -9.97
CA SER A 107 1.53 -19.29 -8.71
C SER A 107 2.45 -19.18 -7.48
N ALA A 108 3.69 -19.69 -7.59
CA ALA A 108 4.69 -19.64 -6.52
C ALA A 108 5.09 -18.19 -6.16
N LEU A 109 5.40 -17.35 -7.15
CA LEU A 109 5.72 -15.92 -6.91
C LEU A 109 4.54 -15.18 -6.28
N ARG A 110 3.31 -15.45 -6.73
CA ARG A 110 2.10 -14.88 -6.13
C ARG A 110 1.85 -15.34 -4.70
N LEU A 111 2.13 -16.61 -4.38
CA LEU A 111 2.05 -17.12 -3.01
C LEU A 111 3.11 -16.49 -2.09
N THR A 112 4.31 -16.22 -2.62
CA THR A 112 5.33 -15.46 -1.90
C THR A 112 4.87 -14.01 -1.65
N LEU A 113 4.31 -13.34 -2.66
CA LEU A 113 3.71 -12.01 -2.51
C LEU A 113 2.55 -11.99 -1.51
N ARG A 114 1.71 -13.03 -1.51
CA ARG A 114 0.68 -13.23 -0.48
C ARG A 114 1.31 -13.35 0.90
N SER A 115 2.44 -14.04 1.05
CA SER A 115 3.14 -14.12 2.34
C SER A 115 3.60 -12.75 2.85
N SER A 116 4.10 -11.89 1.94
CA SER A 116 4.39 -10.48 2.24
C SER A 116 3.13 -9.71 2.70
N LEU A 117 2.00 -9.93 2.04
CA LEU A 117 0.72 -9.34 2.44
C LEU A 117 0.27 -9.82 3.82
N LEU A 118 0.37 -11.12 4.12
CA LEU A 118 0.02 -11.68 5.42
C LEU A 118 0.87 -11.06 6.53
N ARG A 119 2.18 -10.88 6.28
CA ARG A 119 3.06 -10.18 7.22
C ARG A 119 2.56 -8.76 7.50
N MET A 120 2.18 -8.01 6.46
CA MET A 120 1.66 -6.65 6.61
C MET A 120 0.27 -6.62 7.28
N LEU A 121 -0.60 -7.59 7.04
CA LEU A 121 -1.87 -7.71 7.74
C LEU A 121 -1.67 -7.89 9.25
N SER A 122 -0.74 -8.77 9.65
CA SER A 122 -0.35 -8.96 11.05
C SER A 122 0.22 -7.67 11.67
N PHE A 123 1.05 -6.93 10.90
CA PHE A 123 1.57 -5.63 11.29
C PHE A 123 0.46 -4.60 11.57
N TYR A 124 -0.55 -4.56 10.72
CA TYR A 124 -1.71 -3.68 10.89
C TYR A 124 -2.72 -4.15 11.95
N GLY A 125 -2.46 -5.29 12.60
CA GLY A 125 -3.29 -5.82 13.69
C GLY A 125 -4.46 -6.71 13.24
N PHE A 126 -4.45 -7.18 11.99
CA PHE A 126 -5.40 -8.17 11.51
C PHE A 126 -4.91 -9.59 11.79
N ASP A 127 -5.87 -10.49 11.96
CA ASP A 127 -5.64 -11.93 11.91
C ASP A 127 -6.16 -12.45 10.56
N THR A 128 -5.56 -13.54 10.08
CA THR A 128 -5.83 -14.10 8.75
C THR A 128 -6.08 -15.59 8.82
N ALA A 129 -6.98 -16.08 7.99
CA ALA A 129 -7.24 -17.50 7.77
C ALA A 129 -7.40 -17.79 6.29
N VAL A 130 -7.38 -19.07 5.93
CA VAL A 130 -7.73 -19.56 4.60
C VAL A 130 -9.00 -20.40 4.75
N ASN A 131 -10.03 -20.11 3.97
CA ASN A 131 -11.27 -20.89 4.02
C ASN A 131 -11.13 -22.19 3.20
N ALA A 132 -12.19 -22.99 3.16
CA ALA A 132 -12.21 -24.25 2.41
C ALA A 132 -12.02 -24.09 0.89
N SER A 133 -12.27 -22.91 0.32
CA SER A 133 -12.02 -22.62 -1.10
C SER A 133 -10.61 -22.10 -1.39
N GLY A 134 -9.71 -22.10 -0.40
CA GLY A 134 -8.34 -21.58 -0.56
C GLY A 134 -8.25 -20.06 -0.54
N GLU A 135 -9.34 -19.39 -0.16
CA GLU A 135 -9.44 -17.95 -0.16
C GLU A 135 -8.99 -17.31 1.15
N LEU A 136 -8.25 -16.21 1.05
CA LEU A 136 -7.87 -15.38 2.19
C LEU A 136 -9.12 -14.81 2.88
N VAL A 137 -9.19 -14.97 4.20
CA VAL A 137 -10.16 -14.36 5.10
C VAL A 137 -9.40 -13.46 6.06
N ILE A 138 -9.87 -12.22 6.22
CA ILE A 138 -9.23 -11.19 7.04
C ILE A 138 -10.22 -10.74 8.11
N SER A 139 -9.82 -10.79 9.38
CA SER A 139 -10.59 -10.33 10.52
C SER A 139 -9.77 -9.41 11.42
N ARG A 140 -10.42 -8.53 12.18
CA ARG A 140 -9.74 -7.76 13.23
C ARG A 140 -9.10 -8.75 14.21
N GLY A 141 -7.82 -8.57 14.49
CA GLY A 141 -7.10 -9.52 15.32
C GLY A 141 -7.36 -9.34 16.82
N ASN A 142 -6.97 -10.33 17.61
CA ASN A 142 -7.03 -10.19 19.06
C ASN A 142 -6.19 -8.98 19.53
N GLY A 143 -6.73 -8.17 20.45
CA GLY A 143 -6.10 -6.92 20.87
C GLY A 143 -6.14 -5.81 19.82
N TRP A 144 -7.09 -5.87 18.87
CA TRP A 144 -7.26 -4.92 17.75
C TRP A 144 -7.05 -3.47 18.16
N SER A 145 -7.72 -3.00 19.21
CA SER A 145 -7.66 -1.59 19.64
C SER A 145 -6.22 -1.13 19.84
N SER A 146 -5.42 -1.89 20.58
CA SER A 146 -4.01 -1.55 20.85
C SER A 146 -3.11 -1.81 19.63
N ARG A 147 -3.26 -2.96 18.97
CA ARG A 147 -2.40 -3.37 17.84
C ARG A 147 -2.56 -2.50 16.59
N SER A 148 -3.70 -1.85 16.41
CA SER A 148 -3.99 -1.04 15.21
C SER A 148 -3.98 0.47 15.47
N ALA A 149 -3.93 0.91 16.74
CA ALA A 149 -4.02 2.32 17.10
C ALA A 149 -2.93 3.18 16.44
N PHE A 150 -1.74 2.63 16.21
CA PHE A 150 -0.60 3.40 15.69
C PHE A 150 -0.82 3.94 14.27
N TRP A 151 -1.53 3.20 13.41
CA TRP A 151 -1.75 3.57 12.00
C TRP A 151 -3.16 4.12 11.72
N ARG A 152 -4.16 3.80 12.58
CA ARG A 152 -5.55 4.28 12.47
C ARG A 152 -5.74 5.72 12.94
N LYS A 153 -4.92 6.62 12.42
CA LYS A 153 -4.91 8.04 12.72
C LYS A 153 -4.84 8.83 11.41
N ARG A 154 -5.41 10.03 11.39
CA ARG A 154 -5.28 10.94 10.24
C ARG A 154 -3.80 11.24 9.98
N PHE A 155 -3.46 11.46 8.72
CA PHE A 155 -2.11 11.85 8.28
C PHE A 155 -1.00 10.87 8.69
N ASN A 156 -1.31 9.57 8.79
CA ASN A 156 -0.31 8.56 9.10
C ASN A 156 0.40 8.08 7.82
N HIS A 157 1.73 7.98 7.88
CA HIS A 157 2.57 7.55 6.75
C HIS A 157 2.24 6.14 6.24
N ASN A 158 1.70 5.26 7.10
CA ASN A 158 1.22 3.94 6.70
C ASN A 158 0.10 4.00 5.66
N HIS A 159 -0.62 5.11 5.53
CA HIS A 159 -1.67 5.24 4.53
C HIS A 159 -1.10 5.24 3.10
N LEU A 160 0.11 5.77 2.90
CA LEU A 160 0.82 5.67 1.62
C LEU A 160 1.33 4.25 1.37
N ARG A 161 1.79 3.56 2.43
CA ARG A 161 2.18 2.13 2.35
C ARG A 161 1.00 1.26 1.91
N ILE A 162 -0.20 1.52 2.45
CA ILE A 162 -1.43 0.81 2.07
C ILE A 162 -1.78 1.05 0.60
N THR A 163 -1.71 2.29 0.09
CA THR A 163 -1.88 2.58 -1.33
C THR A 163 -0.92 1.77 -2.21
N ARG A 164 0.36 1.74 -1.82
CA ARG A 164 1.42 0.99 -2.50
C ARG A 164 1.13 -0.50 -2.55
N ILE A 165 0.77 -1.11 -1.41
CA ILE A 165 0.42 -2.53 -1.32
C ILE A 165 -0.75 -2.86 -2.26
N ILE A 166 -1.83 -2.07 -2.24
CA ILE A 166 -3.00 -2.29 -3.11
C ILE A 166 -2.59 -2.27 -4.59
N ARG A 167 -1.80 -1.26 -5.00
CA ARG A 167 -1.36 -1.12 -6.39
C ARG A 167 -0.44 -2.26 -6.82
N CYS A 168 0.57 -2.58 -6.01
CA CYS A 168 1.52 -3.68 -6.25
C CYS A 168 0.79 -5.02 -6.45
N LEU A 169 -0.14 -5.36 -5.56
CA LEU A 169 -0.92 -6.59 -5.64
C LEU A 169 -1.70 -6.70 -6.97
N ARG A 170 -2.28 -5.59 -7.46
CA ARG A 170 -2.99 -5.61 -8.75
C ARG A 170 -2.04 -5.79 -9.94
N VAL A 171 -0.93 -5.05 -9.95
CA VAL A 171 0.07 -5.12 -11.04
C VAL A 171 0.60 -6.55 -11.20
N LEU A 172 0.85 -7.23 -10.07
CA LEU A 172 1.44 -8.58 -10.04
C LEU A 172 0.42 -9.73 -10.10
N GLY A 173 -0.86 -9.45 -10.41
CA GLY A 173 -1.88 -10.49 -10.63
C GLY A 173 -2.52 -11.08 -9.36
N CYS A 174 -2.52 -10.34 -8.26
CA CYS A 174 -3.16 -10.69 -6.99
C CYS A 174 -4.37 -9.78 -6.69
N GLU A 175 -5.25 -9.55 -7.67
CA GLU A 175 -6.36 -8.59 -7.58
C GLU A 175 -7.40 -8.96 -6.50
N GLU A 176 -7.62 -10.25 -6.25
CA GLU A 176 -8.52 -10.71 -5.19
C GLU A 176 -7.98 -10.34 -3.80
N ASP A 177 -6.69 -10.55 -3.58
CA ASP A 177 -6.02 -10.19 -2.34
C ASP A 177 -6.02 -8.67 -2.15
N ALA A 178 -5.80 -7.90 -3.23
CA ALA A 178 -5.90 -6.44 -3.20
C ALA A 178 -7.30 -5.98 -2.77
N ARG A 179 -8.36 -6.61 -3.30
CA ARG A 179 -9.76 -6.31 -2.95
C ARG A 179 -10.07 -6.62 -1.48
N LYS A 180 -9.59 -7.77 -0.99
CA LYS A 180 -9.77 -8.19 0.41
C LYS A 180 -9.00 -7.28 1.37
N PHE A 181 -7.75 -6.96 1.05
CA PHE A 181 -6.92 -6.03 1.82
C PHE A 181 -7.56 -4.63 1.89
N TYR A 182 -7.95 -4.07 0.74
CA TYR A 182 -8.67 -2.78 0.69
C TYR A 182 -9.93 -2.81 1.55
N ARG A 183 -10.75 -3.86 1.47
CA ARG A 183 -11.99 -3.99 2.25
C ARG A 183 -11.71 -4.01 3.76
N ALA A 184 -10.66 -4.69 4.19
CA ALA A 184 -10.26 -4.71 5.59
C ALA A 184 -9.80 -3.32 6.07
N MET A 185 -8.94 -2.65 5.29
CA MET A 185 -8.41 -1.33 5.63
C MET A 185 -9.49 -0.23 5.64
N SER A 186 -10.33 -0.18 4.61
CA SER A 186 -11.37 0.85 4.46
C SER A 186 -12.47 0.80 5.51
N ARG A 187 -12.66 -0.35 6.20
CA ARG A 187 -13.59 -0.52 7.32
C ARG A 187 -13.00 -0.14 8.67
N SER A 188 -11.78 0.36 8.70
CA SER A 188 -11.11 0.80 9.93
C SER A 188 -11.45 2.25 10.24
N GLU A 189 -11.76 2.51 11.50
CA GLU A 189 -12.03 3.86 12.01
C GLU A 189 -10.73 4.69 12.09
N GLY A 190 -10.85 6.02 12.03
CA GLY A 190 -9.73 6.96 12.21
C GLY A 190 -8.94 7.29 10.93
N VAL A 191 -9.33 6.70 9.80
CA VAL A 191 -8.76 7.00 8.46
C VAL A 191 -9.49 8.20 7.84
N GLY A 192 -8.75 9.16 7.30
CA GLY A 192 -9.33 10.33 6.63
C GLY A 192 -9.82 10.04 5.20
N GLY A 193 -10.79 10.83 4.72
CA GLY A 193 -11.41 10.67 3.40
C GLY A 193 -10.41 10.69 2.23
N ARG A 194 -9.37 11.53 2.31
CA ARG A 194 -8.29 11.58 1.30
C ARG A 194 -7.54 10.26 1.17
N SER A 195 -7.20 9.60 2.28
CA SER A 195 -6.54 8.28 2.25
C SER A 195 -7.46 7.22 1.63
N LEU A 196 -8.75 7.22 2.00
CA LEU A 196 -9.75 6.31 1.43
C LEU A 196 -9.91 6.51 -0.09
N MET A 197 -9.88 7.76 -0.56
CA MET A 197 -9.88 8.10 -1.98
C MET A 197 -8.68 7.48 -2.70
N TYR A 198 -7.45 7.67 -2.20
CA TYR A 198 -6.26 7.07 -2.81
C TYR A 198 -6.31 5.55 -2.82
N TRP A 199 -6.74 4.91 -1.74
CA TRP A 199 -6.88 3.45 -1.68
C TRP A 199 -7.91 2.95 -2.71
N ARG A 200 -9.03 3.68 -2.87
CA ARG A 200 -10.06 3.37 -3.86
C ARG A 200 -9.51 3.53 -5.28
N ARG A 201 -8.77 4.61 -5.57
CA ARG A 201 -8.14 4.86 -6.87
C ARG A 201 -7.13 3.76 -7.20
N ALA A 202 -6.25 3.42 -6.26
CA ALA A 202 -5.30 2.31 -6.40
C ALA A 202 -5.99 0.97 -6.69
N LEU A 203 -7.17 0.74 -6.11
CA LEU A 203 -7.92 -0.49 -6.35
C LEU A 203 -8.68 -0.50 -7.69
N ARG A 204 -9.23 0.63 -8.14
CA ARG A 204 -10.27 0.66 -9.17
C ARG A 204 -9.87 1.30 -10.50
N ARG A 205 -8.93 2.25 -10.52
CA ARG A 205 -8.52 2.88 -11.77
C ARG A 205 -7.79 1.88 -12.67
N GLY A 206 -7.74 2.17 -13.97
CA GLY A 206 -6.80 1.53 -14.89
C GLY A 206 -5.38 1.59 -14.32
N LEU A 207 -4.58 0.55 -14.54
CA LEU A 207 -3.26 0.46 -13.93
C LEU A 207 -2.27 1.46 -14.52
N GLU A 208 -2.50 1.89 -15.75
CA GLU A 208 -1.79 2.96 -16.46
C GLU A 208 -1.95 4.34 -15.79
N VAL A 209 -3.03 4.55 -15.03
CA VAL A 209 -3.32 5.80 -14.30
C VAL A 209 -2.86 5.68 -12.85
N LEU A 210 -2.11 6.68 -12.35
CA LEU A 210 -1.69 6.65 -10.95
C LEU A 210 -2.83 7.03 -10.00
N PRO A 211 -2.77 6.58 -8.74
CA PRO A 211 -3.66 7.07 -7.71
C PRO A 211 -3.48 8.58 -7.45
N GLU A 212 -2.26 9.11 -7.61
CA GLU A 212 -1.95 10.53 -7.42
C GLU A 212 -2.45 11.44 -8.56
N ASP A 213 -2.59 10.91 -9.77
CA ASP A 213 -2.99 11.70 -10.93
C ASP A 213 -4.39 12.32 -10.72
N GLU A 214 -4.53 13.59 -11.07
CA GLU A 214 -5.81 14.29 -11.10
C GLU A 214 -6.70 13.65 -12.18
N ASP A 215 -8.02 13.59 -11.93
CA ASP A 215 -8.96 13.17 -12.96
C ASP A 215 -8.92 14.21 -14.11
N GLU A 216 -8.85 13.77 -15.38
CA GLU A 216 -8.83 14.68 -16.54
C GLU A 216 -10.06 15.63 -16.55
N ASP A 217 -11.15 15.21 -15.92
CA ASP A 217 -12.32 16.01 -15.66
C ASP A 217 -12.17 16.73 -14.30
N GLY A 218 -11.65 17.96 -14.34
CA GLY A 218 -11.53 18.85 -13.19
C GLY A 218 -12.87 19.26 -12.56
N VAL A 219 -13.60 18.32 -11.96
CA VAL A 219 -14.73 18.58 -11.07
C VAL A 219 -14.31 18.13 -9.67
N GLY A 220 -13.82 19.09 -8.90
CA GLY A 220 -13.37 18.86 -7.54
C GLY A 220 -14.49 18.36 -6.64
N ASP A 221 -14.21 17.28 -5.92
CA ASP A 221 -14.86 17.03 -4.63
C ASP A 221 -14.34 18.09 -3.64
N VAL A 222 -14.95 19.28 -3.71
CA VAL A 222 -14.93 20.25 -2.64
C VAL A 222 -15.86 19.71 -1.55
N GLU A 223 -15.37 18.81 -0.70
CA GLU A 223 -15.91 18.72 0.66
C GLU A 223 -15.24 19.80 1.50
N ARG A 224 -15.81 21.01 1.38
CA ARG A 224 -15.81 21.99 2.46
C ARG A 224 -16.48 21.35 3.68
N SER A 225 -15.71 21.09 4.72
CA SER A 225 -16.19 21.33 6.08
C SER A 225 -15.11 22.12 6.81
N ASP A 226 -14.98 23.38 6.40
CA ASP A 226 -14.46 24.42 7.28
C ASP A 226 -15.54 24.64 8.34
N GLY A 227 -15.17 24.35 9.58
CA GLY A 227 -15.99 24.56 10.77
C GLY A 227 -15.06 24.94 11.92
N GLY A 228 -14.19 25.91 11.67
CA GLY A 228 -13.56 26.68 12.73
C GLY A 228 -14.65 27.51 13.42
N GLY A 229 -14.93 27.14 14.66
CA GLY A 229 -15.61 28.01 15.62
C GLY A 229 -14.60 28.31 16.71
N ASP A 230 -13.96 29.46 16.60
CA ASP A 230 -13.10 30.04 17.63
C ASP A 230 -13.93 31.04 18.44
N ASP A 231 -13.72 30.99 19.76
CA ASP A 231 -13.96 31.99 20.79
C ASP A 231 -15.36 32.57 21.03
N ARG A 232 -15.88 32.27 22.23
CA ARG A 232 -16.30 33.32 23.17
C ARG A 232 -16.09 32.85 24.61
N GLU A 233 -15.06 33.44 25.22
CA GLU A 233 -14.89 33.60 26.66
C GLU A 233 -16.10 34.34 27.25
N GLU A 234 -16.66 33.83 28.34
CA GLU A 234 -17.47 34.61 29.28
C GLU A 234 -16.84 34.43 30.67
N GLU A 235 -15.82 35.25 30.95
CA GLU A 235 -15.51 35.67 32.32
C GLU A 235 -16.27 36.97 32.59
N GLY A 236 -17.03 36.98 33.68
CA GLY A 236 -17.80 38.13 34.14
C GLY A 236 -18.10 38.01 35.63
N GLU A 237 -17.06 38.18 36.45
CA GLU A 237 -17.21 38.56 37.86
C GLU A 237 -17.89 39.93 37.95
N LYS A 238 -18.95 40.05 38.77
CA LYS A 238 -19.13 41.24 39.61
C LYS A 238 -19.71 40.86 40.97
N GLU A 239 -19.02 41.37 41.97
CA GLU A 239 -19.20 41.28 43.41
C GLU A 239 -20.47 41.97 43.91
N GLY A 240 -20.99 41.45 45.04
CA GLY A 240 -20.98 42.23 46.28
C GLY A 240 -22.30 42.88 46.77
N GLN A 241 -22.45 42.79 48.10
CA GLN A 241 -23.43 43.41 49.02
C GLN A 241 -24.70 42.57 49.27
N GLY A 242 -25.08 42.20 50.50
CA GLY A 242 -24.56 42.50 51.84
C GLY A 242 -25.68 42.21 52.86
N GLU A 243 -25.27 41.74 54.06
CA GLU A 243 -25.99 41.76 55.35
C GLU A 243 -27.31 40.94 55.47
N GLU A 244 -27.66 40.29 56.58
CA GLU A 244 -27.58 40.73 57.97
C GLU A 244 -27.66 39.54 58.96
N LYS A 245 -27.12 39.76 60.15
CA LYS A 245 -27.06 38.85 61.31
C LYS A 245 -28.42 38.70 61.99
N ALA A 246 -28.74 37.48 62.44
CA ALA A 246 -29.26 37.16 63.78
C ALA A 246 -29.17 35.65 64.01
#